data_AF-A0A7L5YUW3-F1
#
_entry.id   AF-A0A7L5YUW3-F1
#
_cell.length_a   1.000
_cell.length_b   1.000
_cell.length_c   1.000
_cell.angle_alpha   90.00
_cell.angle_beta   90.00
_cell.angle_gamma   90.00
#
_symmetry.space_group_name_H-M   'P 1'
#
loop_
_entity.id
_entity.type
_entity.pdbx_description
1 polymer ?
#
loop_
_entity_poly.entity_id
_entity_poly.type
_entity_poly.pdbx_seq_one_letter_code
_entity_poly.pdbx_strand_id
1 'polypeptide(L)'
;MTQNAGGAGNLGPDQPQQRLGATFLSIDAYPDYATLYTSHNLRYTNHSYGAGTIPSGGYDSLARDHDLRIAAYPNHLVVYSAGNSGEQTGYAPYAFPTWATITGAMKMNKNMFAIGAQPGRWPHRLQQPRPDAGRSHHPAIGDRRRRRHIVRRPR
;
A
#
# COMPACT_ATOMS: atom_id res chain seq x y z
N MET A 1 5.91 2.77 8.44
CA MET A 1 4.58 3.43 8.36
C MET A 1 3.61 2.40 7.84
N THR A 2 2.64 1.98 8.65
CA THR A 2 1.61 1.02 8.25
C THR A 2 0.50 1.79 7.54
N GLN A 3 0.50 1.79 6.21
CA GLN A 3 -0.62 2.32 5.43
C GLN A 3 -1.72 1.27 5.37
N ASN A 4 -2.76 1.45 6.18
CA ASN A 4 -3.96 0.62 6.13
C ASN A 4 -4.80 0.98 4.89
N ALA A 5 -5.42 -0.02 4.26
CA ALA A 5 -6.21 0.17 3.04
C ALA A 5 -7.45 1.09 3.22
N GLY A 6 -7.85 1.41 4.46
CA GLY A 6 -8.94 2.37 4.68
C GLY A 6 -9.12 2.82 6.13
N GLY A 7 -8.10 3.43 6.70
CA GLY A 7 -8.40 4.33 7.81
C GLY A 7 -9.22 5.55 7.35
N ALA A 8 -9.59 6.38 8.33
CA ALA A 8 -10.41 7.55 8.12
C ALA A 8 -9.60 8.74 7.58
N GLY A 9 -9.79 9.06 6.31
CA GLY A 9 -9.40 10.37 5.75
C GLY A 9 -10.46 11.44 5.95
N ASN A 10 -10.08 12.46 6.74
CA ASN A 10 -10.08 13.91 6.43
C ASN A 10 -9.47 14.74 7.60
N LEU A 11 -8.78 14.11 8.58
CA LEU A 11 -8.22 14.79 9.76
C LEU A 11 -6.68 14.84 9.77
N GLY A 12 -6.02 14.58 8.65
CA GLY A 12 -4.58 14.80 8.53
C GLY A 12 -4.06 14.45 7.13
N PRO A 13 -3.32 15.35 6.45
CA PRO A 13 -2.67 15.06 5.17
C PRO A 13 -1.53 14.02 5.28
N ASP A 14 -1.31 13.47 6.47
CA ASP A 14 -0.19 12.58 6.79
C ASP A 14 -0.53 11.10 6.56
N GLN A 15 -1.82 10.75 6.43
CA GLN A 15 -2.29 9.38 6.14
C GLN A 15 -3.54 9.34 5.22
N PRO A 16 -3.51 9.93 4.01
CA PRO A 16 -4.58 9.72 3.03
C PRO A 16 -4.62 8.24 2.62
N GLN A 17 -5.79 7.60 2.73
CA GLN A 17 -5.96 6.17 2.48
C GLN A 17 -6.90 5.91 1.29
N GLN A 18 -6.77 4.73 0.69
CA GLN A 18 -7.35 4.41 -0.62
C GLN A 18 -8.88 4.29 -0.61
N ARG A 19 -9.49 3.96 0.54
CA ARG A 19 -10.96 3.90 0.66
C ARG A 19 -11.47 4.37 2.03
N LEU A 20 -12.08 5.55 2.03
CA LEU A 20 -12.72 6.16 3.19
C LEU A 20 -14.03 5.44 3.54
N GLY A 21 -14.28 5.20 4.83
CA GLY A 21 -15.55 4.63 5.32
C GLY A 21 -15.77 3.14 5.04
N ALA A 22 -14.72 2.40 4.68
CA ALA A 22 -14.80 0.95 4.52
C ALA A 22 -14.70 0.24 5.88
N THR A 23 -15.49 -0.82 6.08
CA THR A 23 -15.29 -1.77 7.17
C THR A 23 -14.22 -2.79 6.76
N PHE A 24 -13.23 -3.01 7.62
CA PHE A 24 -12.20 -4.03 7.42
C PHE A 24 -12.37 -5.18 8.39
N LEU A 25 -12.14 -6.37 7.87
CA LEU A 25 -12.00 -7.60 8.65
C LEU A 25 -10.60 -8.13 8.38
N SER A 26 -9.84 -8.36 9.45
CA SER A 26 -8.59 -9.12 9.37
C SER A 26 -8.90 -10.56 9.72
N ILE A 27 -8.47 -11.47 8.85
CA ILE A 27 -8.76 -12.90 8.93
C ILE A 27 -7.49 -13.69 8.66
N ASP A 28 -7.41 -14.88 9.23
CA ASP A 28 -6.30 -15.80 9.00
C ASP A 28 -6.31 -16.38 7.57
N ALA A 29 -5.29 -17.19 7.25
CA ALA A 29 -5.01 -17.66 5.90
C ALA A 29 -6.12 -18.52 5.25
N TYR A 30 -7.09 -19.02 6.02
CA TYR A 30 -8.16 -19.92 5.55
C TYR A 30 -9.56 -19.38 5.90
N PRO A 31 -10.06 -18.39 5.15
CA PRO A 31 -11.38 -17.83 5.38
C PRO A 31 -12.51 -18.80 5.05
N ASP A 32 -13.57 -18.78 5.86
CA ASP A 32 -14.88 -19.25 5.43
C ASP A 32 -15.57 -18.18 4.57
N TYR A 33 -15.32 -18.25 3.25
CA TYR A 33 -15.89 -17.30 2.30
C TYR A 33 -17.41 -17.36 2.21
N ALA A 34 -18.04 -18.51 2.44
CA ALA A 34 -19.48 -18.65 2.36
C ALA A 34 -20.15 -17.83 3.47
N THR A 35 -19.65 -18.00 4.69
CA THR A 35 -20.13 -17.23 5.85
C THR A 35 -19.80 -15.74 5.67
N LEU A 36 -18.57 -15.38 5.29
CA LEU A 36 -18.20 -13.97 5.12
C LEU A 36 -19.00 -13.26 4.01
N TYR A 37 -19.27 -13.95 2.91
CA TYR A 37 -20.04 -13.39 1.79
C TYR A 37 -21.48 -13.07 2.17
N THR A 38 -22.11 -13.93 2.99
CA THR A 38 -23.52 -13.78 3.38
C THR A 38 -23.70 -12.91 4.62
N SER A 39 -22.91 -13.12 5.68
CA SER A 39 -23.07 -12.43 6.97
C SER A 39 -22.35 -11.09 7.07
N HIS A 40 -21.24 -10.91 6.34
CA HIS A 40 -20.41 -9.70 6.41
C HIS A 40 -20.37 -8.93 5.10
N ASN A 41 -21.21 -9.32 4.12
CA ASN A 41 -21.28 -8.69 2.81
C ASN A 41 -19.88 -8.58 2.16
N LEU A 42 -19.10 -9.67 2.20
CA LEU A 42 -17.73 -9.67 1.67
C LEU A 42 -17.73 -9.34 0.17
N ARG A 43 -17.16 -8.19 -0.19
CA ARG A 43 -17.01 -7.73 -1.58
C ARG A 43 -15.56 -7.64 -2.05
N TYR A 44 -14.61 -7.64 -1.13
CA TYR A 44 -13.21 -7.45 -1.44
C TYR A 44 -12.33 -8.22 -0.47
N THR A 45 -11.38 -9.01 -1.00
CA THR A 45 -10.25 -9.52 -0.21
C THR A 45 -8.92 -9.12 -0.81
N ASN A 46 -7.97 -8.86 0.09
CA ASN A 46 -6.57 -8.66 -0.25
C ASN A 46 -5.73 -9.72 0.48
N HIS A 47 -4.95 -10.47 -0.28
CA HIS A 47 -4.12 -11.56 0.23
C HIS A 47 -2.63 -11.31 -0.05
N SER A 48 -1.79 -11.48 0.96
CA SER A 48 -0.34 -11.33 0.83
C SER A 48 0.47 -12.40 1.58
N TYR A 49 -0.08 -13.60 1.72
CA TYR A 49 0.66 -14.71 2.32
C TYR A 49 1.68 -15.29 1.33
N GLY A 50 2.80 -15.77 1.88
CA GLY A 50 3.86 -16.41 1.12
C GLY A 50 3.43 -17.80 0.65
N ALA A 51 3.80 -18.12 -0.58
CA ALA A 51 3.86 -19.48 -1.08
C ALA A 51 5.22 -19.66 -1.74
N GLY A 52 5.74 -20.89 -1.72
CA GLY A 52 6.95 -21.23 -2.45
C GLY A 52 6.83 -20.81 -3.92
N THR A 53 7.98 -20.58 -4.53
CA THR A 53 8.08 -20.45 -5.97
C THR A 53 7.63 -21.78 -6.59
N ILE A 54 6.52 -21.81 -7.34
CA ILE A 54 5.94 -23.04 -7.92
C ILE A 54 6.89 -23.60 -8.98
N PRO A 55 7.40 -24.83 -8.87
CA PRO A 55 8.39 -25.39 -9.80
C PRO A 55 7.98 -25.42 -11.29
N SER A 56 6.71 -25.25 -11.63
CA SER A 56 6.16 -25.50 -12.97
C SER A 56 5.45 -24.32 -13.66
N GLY A 57 5.40 -23.11 -13.07
CA GLY A 57 4.99 -21.89 -13.80
C GLY A 57 3.58 -21.87 -14.40
N GLY A 58 2.67 -22.73 -13.94
CA GLY A 58 1.41 -22.99 -14.62
C GLY A 58 0.18 -22.95 -13.73
N TYR A 59 -0.97 -22.91 -14.38
CA TYR A 59 -2.27 -23.13 -13.78
C TYR A 59 -2.40 -24.60 -13.35
N ASP A 60 -2.37 -24.86 -12.05
CA ASP A 60 -2.51 -26.20 -11.46
C ASP A 60 -3.87 -26.39 -10.77
N SER A 61 -4.03 -27.48 -10.00
CA SER A 61 -5.24 -27.72 -9.22
C SER A 61 -5.49 -26.64 -8.17
N LEU A 62 -4.45 -26.09 -7.56
CA LEU A 62 -4.60 -25.02 -6.58
C LEU A 62 -5.06 -23.71 -7.24
N ALA A 63 -4.52 -23.36 -8.41
CA ALA A 63 -5.03 -22.26 -9.22
C ALA A 63 -6.52 -22.46 -9.56
N ARG A 64 -6.89 -23.68 -9.95
CA ARG A 64 -8.27 -24.04 -10.29
C ARG A 64 -9.23 -23.93 -9.12
N ASP A 65 -8.84 -24.40 -7.94
CA ASP A 65 -9.70 -24.34 -6.76
C ASP A 65 -10.01 -22.89 -6.38
N HIS A 66 -9.02 -22.00 -6.53
CA HIS A 66 -9.23 -20.56 -6.33
C HIS A 66 -10.15 -19.96 -7.39
N ASP A 67 -10.02 -20.34 -8.66
CA ASP A 67 -10.91 -19.88 -9.74
C ASP A 67 -12.36 -20.28 -9.49
N LEU A 68 -12.60 -21.54 -9.13
CA LEU A 68 -13.93 -22.07 -8.84
C LEU A 68 -14.55 -21.38 -7.62
N ARG A 69 -13.75 -21.13 -6.58
CA ARG A 69 -14.17 -20.38 -5.40
C ARG A 69 -14.61 -18.96 -5.76
N ILE A 70 -13.84 -18.25 -6.60
CA ILE A 70 -14.20 -16.88 -7.00
C ILE A 70 -15.45 -16.89 -7.88
N ALA A 71 -15.56 -17.86 -8.79
CA ALA A 71 -16.75 -18.02 -9.64
C ALA A 71 -18.04 -18.27 -8.82
N ALA A 72 -17.93 -18.91 -7.65
CA ALA A 72 -19.06 -19.11 -6.74
C ALA A 72 -19.57 -17.81 -6.07
N TYR A 73 -18.79 -16.73 -6.10
CA TYR A 73 -19.10 -15.44 -5.46
C TYR A 73 -18.91 -14.29 -6.46
N PRO A 74 -19.82 -14.10 -7.43
CA PRO A 74 -19.60 -13.22 -8.59
C PRO A 74 -19.43 -11.73 -8.25
N ASN A 75 -19.86 -11.29 -7.07
CA ASN A 75 -19.69 -9.91 -6.59
C ASN A 75 -18.53 -9.75 -5.60
N HIS A 76 -17.61 -10.73 -5.56
CA HIS A 76 -16.45 -10.73 -4.67
C HIS A 76 -15.17 -10.54 -5.49
N LEU A 77 -14.55 -9.37 -5.30
CA LEU A 77 -13.27 -9.02 -5.91
C LEU A 77 -12.11 -9.58 -5.07
N VAL A 78 -11.23 -10.35 -5.70
CA VAL A 78 -10.07 -10.95 -5.03
C VAL A 78 -8.78 -10.37 -5.58
N VAL A 79 -7.91 -9.91 -4.67
CA VAL A 79 -6.59 -9.35 -4.99
C VAL A 79 -5.51 -10.11 -4.24
N TYR A 80 -4.42 -10.43 -4.94
CA TYR A 80 -3.21 -10.99 -4.38
C TYR A 80 -2.00 -10.13 -4.72
N SER A 81 -1.03 -10.02 -3.79
CA SER A 81 0.31 -9.56 -4.17
C SER A 81 0.96 -10.62 -5.07
N ALA A 82 1.62 -10.22 -6.16
CA ALA A 82 2.27 -11.15 -7.08
C ALA A 82 3.31 -12.01 -6.35
N GLY A 83 4.13 -11.40 -5.49
CA GLY A 83 5.20 -12.08 -4.76
C GLY A 83 6.44 -11.21 -4.67
N ASN A 84 7.42 -11.69 -3.90
CA ASN A 84 8.67 -10.96 -3.61
C ASN A 84 9.92 -11.67 -4.17
N SER A 85 9.74 -12.58 -5.13
CA SER A 85 10.81 -13.39 -5.71
C SER A 85 11.45 -12.76 -6.96
N GLY A 86 11.39 -11.43 -7.10
CA GLY A 86 11.84 -10.70 -8.29
C GLY A 86 13.32 -10.91 -8.66
N GLU A 87 14.16 -11.43 -7.77
CA GLU A 87 15.56 -11.78 -8.08
C GLU A 87 15.71 -13.20 -8.63
N GLN A 88 14.68 -14.04 -8.52
CA GLN A 88 14.70 -15.42 -9.00
C GLN A 88 14.42 -15.48 -10.52
N THR A 89 14.82 -16.60 -11.13
CA THR A 89 14.51 -16.88 -12.53
C THR A 89 13.06 -17.37 -12.63
N GLY A 90 12.32 -16.86 -13.61
CA GLY A 90 10.95 -17.29 -13.92
C GLY A 90 10.88 -18.75 -14.37
N TYR A 91 9.69 -19.17 -14.79
CA TYR A 91 9.42 -20.53 -15.23
C TYR A 91 9.21 -20.60 -16.74
N ALA A 92 9.43 -21.78 -17.32
CA ALA A 92 9.11 -22.02 -18.73
C ALA A 92 7.63 -21.70 -19.03
N PRO A 93 7.32 -21.08 -20.19
CA PRO A 93 8.26 -20.71 -21.26
C PRO A 93 9.02 -19.38 -20.99
N TYR A 94 8.66 -18.63 -19.95
CA TYR A 94 9.19 -17.31 -19.62
C TYR A 94 10.26 -17.37 -18.51
N ALA A 95 11.30 -18.19 -18.73
CA ALA A 95 12.40 -18.41 -17.79
C ALA A 95 13.45 -17.28 -17.86
N PHE A 96 13.00 -16.04 -17.65
CA PHE A 96 13.89 -14.89 -17.63
C PHE A 96 14.50 -14.72 -16.23
N PRO A 97 15.82 -14.52 -16.11
CA PRO A 97 16.44 -14.13 -14.86
C PRO A 97 15.80 -12.85 -14.30
N THR A 98 15.67 -12.75 -12.99
CA THR A 98 15.13 -11.57 -12.27
C THR A 98 13.68 -11.18 -12.64
N TRP A 99 12.88 -12.14 -13.09
CA TRP A 99 11.50 -11.92 -13.56
C TRP A 99 10.47 -12.81 -12.85
N ALA A 100 10.86 -13.56 -11.82
CA ALA A 100 9.95 -14.41 -11.04
C ALA A 100 9.10 -13.59 -10.04
N THR A 101 8.20 -12.77 -10.55
CA THR A 101 7.38 -11.89 -9.71
C THR A 101 6.11 -12.55 -9.16
N ILE A 102 5.59 -13.58 -9.82
CA ILE A 102 4.40 -14.33 -9.37
C ILE A 102 4.84 -15.58 -8.60
N THR A 103 4.46 -15.67 -7.32
CA THR A 103 4.77 -16.80 -6.43
C THR A 103 3.53 -17.54 -5.97
N GLY A 104 3.54 -18.88 -6.01
CA GLY A 104 2.37 -19.71 -5.69
C GLY A 104 1.36 -19.82 -6.83
N ALA A 105 0.80 -21.01 -7.02
CA ALA A 105 -0.05 -21.30 -8.18
C ALA A 105 -1.45 -20.73 -8.02
N MET A 106 -1.93 -20.60 -6.77
CA MET A 106 -3.15 -19.86 -6.47
C MET A 106 -3.10 -18.42 -7.03
N LYS A 107 -1.90 -17.85 -7.19
CA LYS A 107 -1.71 -16.51 -7.72
C LYS A 107 -1.69 -16.43 -9.26
N MET A 108 -1.85 -17.57 -9.92
CA MET A 108 -1.97 -17.71 -11.37
C MET A 108 -3.40 -18.05 -11.80
N ASN A 109 -4.37 -18.00 -10.88
CA ASN A 109 -5.79 -18.14 -11.21
C ASN A 109 -6.26 -16.98 -12.11
N LYS A 110 -7.35 -17.19 -12.84
CA LYS A 110 -7.82 -16.28 -13.91
C LYS A 110 -8.89 -15.31 -13.42
N ASN A 111 -9.51 -15.56 -12.28
CA ASN A 111 -10.63 -14.79 -11.76
C ASN A 111 -10.23 -13.73 -10.70
N MET A 112 -8.93 -13.44 -10.55
CA MET A 112 -8.42 -12.47 -9.58
C MET A 112 -7.47 -11.44 -10.21
N PHE A 113 -7.06 -10.45 -9.42
CA PHE A 113 -5.93 -9.57 -9.76
C PHE A 113 -4.66 -9.94 -8.98
N ALA A 114 -3.57 -10.20 -9.70
CA ALA A 114 -2.22 -10.28 -9.13
C ALA A 114 -1.51 -8.93 -9.29
N ILE A 115 -0.98 -8.38 -8.19
CA ILE A 115 -0.42 -7.02 -8.15
C ILE A 115 1.10 -7.07 -7.97
N GLY A 116 1.82 -6.60 -8.97
CA GLY A 116 3.25 -6.32 -8.89
C GLY A 116 3.53 -4.97 -8.22
N ALA A 117 4.73 -4.80 -7.66
CA ALA A 117 5.17 -3.56 -7.04
C ALA A 117 6.24 -2.88 -7.89
N GLN A 118 6.14 -1.56 -8.03
CA GLN A 118 7.19 -0.72 -8.60
C GLN A 118 7.68 0.27 -7.52
N PRO A 119 8.99 0.49 -7.39
CA PRO A 119 9.51 1.54 -6.52
C PRO A 119 8.91 2.91 -6.87
N GLY A 120 8.41 3.60 -5.85
CA GLY A 120 7.91 4.95 -6.02
C GLY A 120 9.04 5.93 -6.37
N ARG A 121 8.96 6.57 -7.53
CA ARG A 121 9.79 7.73 -7.86
C ARG A 121 9.07 8.98 -7.36
N TRP A 122 9.21 9.27 -6.07
CA TRP A 122 8.91 10.60 -5.60
C TRP A 122 10.03 11.52 -6.12
N PRO A 123 9.74 12.56 -6.94
CA PRO A 123 10.74 13.58 -7.16
C PRO A 123 11.13 14.06 -5.77
N HIS A 124 12.42 13.96 -5.46
CA HIS A 124 12.95 14.38 -4.16
C HIS A 124 12.28 15.68 -3.80
N ARG A 125 11.42 15.63 -2.78
CA ARG A 125 10.94 16.81 -2.07
C ARG A 125 12.21 17.59 -1.82
N LEU A 126 12.39 18.71 -2.53
CA LEU A 126 13.40 19.70 -2.21
C LEU A 126 13.33 19.81 -0.70
N GLN A 127 14.40 19.43 -0.03
CA GLN A 127 14.58 19.73 1.38
C GLN A 127 14.51 21.26 1.46
N GLN A 128 13.30 21.79 1.57
CA GLN A 128 13.13 23.15 2.06
C GLN A 128 13.76 23.09 3.45
N PRO A 129 14.82 23.87 3.71
CA PRO A 129 15.38 23.92 5.05
C PRO A 129 14.25 24.26 6.01
N ARG A 130 14.12 23.49 7.10
CA ARG A 130 13.24 23.88 8.19
C ARG A 130 13.64 25.30 8.63
N PRO A 131 12.74 26.29 8.68
CA PRO A 131 13.06 27.68 9.06
C PRO A 131 13.59 27.88 10.50
N ASP A 132 13.93 26.83 11.23
CA ASP A 132 13.99 26.86 12.69
C ASP A 132 15.18 26.06 13.27
N ALA A 133 16.15 25.65 12.45
CA ALA A 133 17.43 25.09 12.92
C ALA A 133 18.42 26.18 13.39
N GLY A 134 17.99 27.11 14.24
CA GLY A 134 18.85 28.22 14.67
C GLY A 134 18.27 29.15 15.72
N ARG A 135 17.73 28.64 16.83
CA ARG A 135 17.59 29.43 18.08
C ARG A 135 17.79 28.55 19.31
N SER A 136 19.02 28.45 19.78
CA SER A 136 19.31 28.07 21.16
C SER A 136 18.92 29.23 22.09
N HIS A 137 18.18 28.90 23.13
CA HIS A 137 17.78 29.82 24.19
C HIS A 137 18.92 30.01 25.19
N HIS A 138 19.43 31.25 25.32
CA HIS A 138 19.82 31.87 26.59
C HIS A 138 19.62 33.40 26.45
N PRO A 139 18.96 34.07 27.41
CA PRO A 139 18.57 35.48 27.27
C PRO A 139 19.69 36.43 27.72
N ALA A 140 20.17 37.29 26.81
CA ALA A 140 20.92 38.47 27.18
C ALA A 140 19.93 39.58 27.59
N ILE A 141 20.03 39.99 28.85
CA ILE A 141 19.37 41.15 29.45
C ILE A 141 19.89 42.40 28.71
N GLY A 142 18.99 43.10 28.02
CA GLY A 142 19.30 44.31 27.26
C GLY A 142 18.07 45.20 27.12
N ASP A 143 18.13 46.32 27.84
CA ASP A 143 17.13 47.37 28.09
C ASP A 143 16.18 47.72 26.92
N ARG A 144 14.87 47.60 27.17
CA ARG A 144 13.80 48.15 26.33
C ARG A 144 13.74 49.66 26.52
N ARG A 145 14.30 50.43 25.58
CA ARG A 145 13.91 51.84 25.41
C ARG A 145 13.23 52.10 24.07
N ARG A 146 12.01 52.61 24.25
CA ARG A 146 10.98 52.99 23.31
C ARG A 146 11.42 54.16 22.40
N ARG A 147 10.89 54.20 21.16
CA ARG A 147 9.93 55.21 20.61
C ARG A 147 10.19 55.54 19.13
N ARG A 148 9.13 55.32 18.34
CA ARG A 148 8.59 56.09 17.20
C ARG A 148 9.59 56.88 16.33
N HIS A 149 9.59 56.58 15.02
CA HIS A 149 9.90 57.60 14.03
C HIS A 149 8.88 57.64 12.90
N ILE A 150 8.52 58.89 12.60
CA ILE A 150 7.44 59.37 11.74
C ILE A 150 7.95 59.44 10.29
N VAL A 151 7.06 59.14 9.35
CA VAL A 151 7.28 59.25 7.91
C VAL A 151 7.43 60.71 7.49
N ARG A 152 8.46 61.03 6.70
CA ARG A 152 8.52 62.25 5.86
C ARG A 152 8.99 61.89 4.45
N ARG A 153 8.19 62.27 3.45
CA ARG A 153 8.55 62.25 2.01
C ARG A 153 9.25 63.56 1.63
N PRO A 154 10.24 63.56 0.72
CA PRO A 154 10.73 64.79 0.11
C PRO A 154 9.86 65.25 -1.07
N ARG A 155 9.97 66.55 -1.36
CA ARG A 155 9.30 67.33 -2.41
C ARG A 155 9.84 67.04 -3.79
#